data_AF-J3HES3-F1
#
_entry.id   AF-J3HES3-F1
#
_cell.length_a   1.000
_cell.length_b   1.000
_cell.length_c   1.000
_cell.angle_alpha   90.00
_cell.angle_beta   90.00
_cell.angle_gamma   90.00
#
_symmetry.space_group_name_H-M   'P 1'
#
loop_
_entity.id
_entity.type
_entity.pdbx_description
1 polymer ?
#
loop_
_entity_poly.entity_id
_entity_poly.type
_entity_poly.pdbx_seq_one_letter_code
_entity_poly.pdbx_strand_id
1 'polypeptide(L)'
;MAFRDLVAEVDAVVFETLGDSARIEGRAEPVLGMFAAPWLQPKFGKLNTGLREPRFEIRVSDSHGLEQGLLVSIDLPALDGGGDYDLVQLEPSGDGLVALILRMRA
;
A
#
# COMPACT_ATOMS: atom_id res chain seq x y z
N MET A 1 -14.41 -26.59 9.44
CA MET A 1 -13.84 -25.23 9.34
C MET A 1 -13.11 -24.95 10.62
N ALA A 2 -11.81 -24.73 10.54
CA ALA A 2 -11.02 -24.24 11.66
C ALA A 2 -11.24 -22.73 11.82
N PHE A 3 -10.93 -22.19 12.99
CA PHE A 3 -10.96 -20.74 13.24
C PHE A 3 -10.15 -19.95 12.20
N ARG A 4 -9.01 -20.51 11.74
CA ARG A 4 -8.18 -19.90 10.69
C ARG A 4 -8.90 -19.76 9.35
N ASP A 5 -9.74 -20.72 8.99
CA ASP A 5 -10.47 -20.69 7.73
C ASP A 5 -11.51 -19.55 7.75
N LEU A 6 -12.22 -19.38 8.89
CA LEU A 6 -13.17 -18.28 9.07
C LEU A 6 -12.49 -16.91 9.03
N VAL A 7 -11.32 -16.77 9.67
CA VAL A 7 -10.57 -15.50 9.64
C VAL A 7 -10.13 -15.16 8.22
N ALA A 8 -9.66 -16.14 7.44
CA ALA A 8 -9.30 -15.92 6.04
C ALA A 8 -10.49 -15.47 5.17
N GLU A 9 -11.68 -16.03 5.40
CA GLU A 9 -12.91 -15.60 4.72
C GLU A 9 -13.32 -14.17 5.12
N VAL A 10 -13.24 -13.82 6.40
CA VAL A 10 -13.51 -12.45 6.88
C VAL A 10 -12.53 -11.47 6.24
N ASP A 11 -11.24 -11.77 6.26
CA ASP A 11 -10.22 -10.92 5.66
C ASP A 11 -10.54 -10.72 4.18
N ALA A 12 -10.83 -11.78 3.41
CA ALA A 12 -11.19 -11.71 2.00
C ALA A 12 -12.28 -10.66 1.73
N VAL A 13 -13.39 -10.71 2.47
CA VAL A 13 -14.49 -9.76 2.33
C VAL A 13 -14.09 -8.33 2.72
N VAL A 14 -13.29 -8.17 3.78
CA VAL A 14 -12.84 -6.85 4.25
C VAL A 14 -12.00 -6.15 3.17
N PHE A 15 -11.03 -6.85 2.57
CA PHE A 15 -10.21 -6.24 1.52
C PHE A 15 -10.98 -6.00 0.23
N GLU A 16 -11.89 -6.91 -0.15
CA GLU A 16 -12.77 -6.71 -1.31
C GLU A 16 -13.65 -5.47 -1.15
N THR A 17 -14.13 -5.19 0.06
CA THR A 17 -15.10 -4.11 0.31
C THR A 17 -14.44 -2.78 0.65
N LEU A 18 -13.32 -2.79 1.37
CA LEU A 18 -12.70 -1.60 1.97
C LEU A 18 -11.28 -1.33 1.47
N GLY A 19 -10.69 -2.24 0.69
CA GLY A 19 -9.34 -2.09 0.19
C GLY A 19 -9.24 -1.05 -0.93
N ASP A 20 -8.21 -0.23 -0.86
CA ASP A 20 -7.75 0.60 -1.97
C ASP A 20 -7.11 -0.28 -3.03
N SER A 21 -7.39 0.00 -4.31
CA SER A 21 -6.82 -0.75 -5.42
C SER A 21 -5.52 -0.12 -5.91
N ALA A 22 -4.48 -0.94 -6.04
CA ALA A 22 -3.21 -0.57 -6.65
C ALA A 22 -2.87 -1.51 -7.81
N ARG A 23 -2.37 -0.95 -8.92
CA ARG A 23 -1.78 -1.72 -10.01
C ARG A 23 -0.28 -1.78 -9.80
N ILE A 24 0.27 -2.99 -9.77
CA ILE A 24 1.71 -3.20 -9.63
C ILE A 24 2.26 -3.74 -10.95
N GLU A 25 3.38 -3.19 -11.39
CA GLU A 25 4.12 -3.65 -12.56
C GLU A 25 4.41 -5.15 -12.47
N GLY A 26 4.12 -5.87 -13.56
CA GLY A 26 4.26 -7.33 -13.62
C GLY A 26 3.06 -8.12 -13.10
N ARG A 27 2.00 -7.45 -12.61
CA ARG A 27 0.73 -8.11 -12.26
C ARG A 27 -0.41 -7.75 -13.19
N ALA A 28 -1.18 -8.78 -13.55
CA ALA A 28 -2.39 -8.61 -14.37
C ALA A 28 -3.58 -8.11 -13.55
N GLU A 29 -3.67 -8.51 -12.27
CA GLU A 29 -4.77 -8.13 -11.38
C GLU A 29 -4.34 -7.02 -10.42
N PRO A 30 -5.24 -6.08 -10.10
CA PRO A 30 -5.00 -5.07 -9.09
C PRO A 30 -4.90 -5.72 -7.71
N VAL A 31 -3.97 -5.22 -6.90
CA VAL A 31 -3.78 -5.64 -5.53
C VAL A 31 -4.62 -4.73 -4.64
N LEU A 32 -5.40 -5.34 -3.74
CA LEU A 32 -6.18 -4.63 -2.75
C LEU A 32 -5.35 -4.47 -1.49
N GLY A 33 -5.30 -3.26 -0.97
CA GLY A 33 -4.52 -2.92 0.21
C GLY A 33 -5.06 -1.69 0.91
N MET A 34 -4.32 -1.19 1.88
CA MET A 34 -4.65 0.06 2.57
C MET A 34 -3.57 1.08 2.24
N PHE A 35 -3.96 2.18 1.59
CA PHE A 35 -3.05 3.27 1.27
C PHE A 35 -3.05 4.32 2.38
N ALA A 36 -1.87 4.65 2.87
CA ALA A 36 -1.66 5.70 3.86
C ALA A 36 -0.54 6.63 3.39
N ALA A 37 -0.91 7.78 2.84
CA ALA A 37 0.00 8.91 2.59
C ALA A 37 -0.24 10.00 3.63
N PRO A 38 0.66 10.22 4.60
CA PRO A 38 0.50 11.30 5.58
C PRO A 38 0.79 12.66 4.92
N TRP A 39 -0.17 13.21 4.16
CA TRP A 39 0.00 14.49 3.44
C TRP A 39 -0.10 15.72 4.35
N LEU A 40 0.58 15.76 5.50
CA LEU A 40 0.66 17.04 6.22
C LEU A 40 1.70 17.95 5.56
N GLN A 41 1.21 18.84 4.69
CA GLN A 41 1.97 19.98 4.17
C GLN A 41 2.64 20.71 5.35
N PRO A 42 3.98 20.88 5.37
CA PRO A 42 4.60 21.73 6.37
C PRO A 42 4.08 23.15 6.16
N LYS A 43 3.36 23.68 7.15
CA LYS A 43 2.89 25.06 7.13
C LYS A 43 4.12 25.96 6.95
N PHE A 44 4.10 26.79 5.91
CA PHE A 44 5.16 27.74 5.59
C PHE A 44 5.68 28.43 6.86
N GLY A 45 6.98 28.30 7.14
CA GLY A 45 7.66 29.00 8.24
C GLY A 45 8.04 28.16 9.46
N LYS A 46 7.82 26.85 9.51
CA LYS A 46 8.40 25.98 10.54
C LYS A 46 9.00 24.71 9.93
N LEU A 47 10.28 24.52 10.19
CA LEU A 47 11.07 23.28 10.20
C LEU A 47 10.57 22.11 9.32
N ASN A 48 11.45 21.64 8.45
CA ASN A 48 11.31 20.42 7.65
C ASN A 48 11.24 19.19 8.58
N THR A 49 10.06 18.85 9.09
CA THR A 49 9.86 17.74 10.03
C THR A 49 9.23 16.55 9.33
N GLY A 50 10.08 15.64 8.85
CA GLY A 50 9.75 14.23 8.60
C GLY A 50 8.57 13.98 7.69
N LEU A 51 8.75 14.23 6.38
CA LEU A 51 7.89 13.68 5.34
C LEU A 51 7.83 12.16 5.54
N ARG A 52 6.70 11.63 6.03
CA ARG A 52 6.54 10.18 6.20
C ARG A 52 6.30 9.57 4.82
N GLU A 53 7.03 8.52 4.52
CA GLU A 53 6.94 7.80 3.24
C GLU A 53 5.51 7.26 3.08
N PRO A 54 4.87 7.44 1.91
CA PRO A 54 3.60 6.79 1.59
C PRO A 54 3.73 5.28 1.74
N ARG A 55 2.73 4.67 2.37
CA ARG A 55 2.70 3.22 2.64
C ARG A 55 1.48 2.62 1.99
N PHE A 56 1.67 1.45 1.40
CA PHE A 56 0.57 0.63 0.90
C PHE A 56 0.65 -0.74 1.55
N GLU A 57 -0.25 -1.02 2.48
CA GLU A 57 -0.28 -2.28 3.22
C GLU A 57 -1.09 -3.32 2.45
N ILE A 58 -0.44 -4.42 2.07
CA ILE A 58 -1.02 -5.53 1.31
C ILE A 58 -0.89 -6.83 2.09
N ARG A 59 -1.57 -7.88 1.64
CA ARG A 59 -1.40 -9.22 2.22
C ARG A 59 -0.04 -9.80 1.88
N VAL A 60 0.49 -10.63 2.78
CA VAL A 60 1.71 -11.41 2.51
C VAL A 60 1.55 -12.31 1.27
N SER A 61 0.38 -12.91 1.05
CA SER A 61 0.10 -13.70 -0.17
C SER A 61 0.30 -12.89 -1.45
N ASP A 62 -0.04 -11.61 -1.38
CA ASP A 62 0.07 -10.68 -2.50
C ASP A 62 1.43 -9.97 -2.53
N SER A 63 2.36 -10.29 -1.63
CA SER A 63 3.72 -9.73 -1.67
C SER A 63 4.71 -10.57 -2.49
N HIS A 64 4.31 -11.78 -2.90
CA HIS A 64 5.19 -12.69 -3.64
C HIS A 64 5.64 -12.12 -5.00
N GLY A 65 6.96 -12.13 -5.23
CA GLY A 65 7.58 -11.69 -6.48
C GLY A 65 7.68 -10.18 -6.65
N LEU A 66 7.37 -9.40 -5.61
CA LEU A 66 7.58 -7.96 -5.62
C LEU A 66 9.06 -7.62 -5.36
N GLU A 67 9.60 -6.74 -6.20
CA GLU A 67 10.98 -6.27 -6.13
C GLU A 67 11.03 -4.74 -6.01
N GLN A 68 12.12 -4.24 -5.43
CA GLN A 68 12.36 -2.81 -5.35
C GLN A 68 12.50 -2.21 -6.76
N GLY A 69 11.92 -1.03 -6.98
CA GLY A 69 11.94 -0.31 -8.25
C GLY A 69 10.73 -0.57 -9.15
N LEU A 70 9.83 -1.49 -8.79
CA LEU A 70 8.58 -1.70 -9.53
C LEU A 70 7.68 -0.47 -9.45
N LEU A 71 7.00 -0.18 -10.57
CA LEU A 71 5.95 0.84 -10.61
C LEU A 71 4.69 0.35 -9.89
N VAL A 72 4.20 1.16 -8.95
CA VAL A 72 2.95 0.97 -8.21
C VAL A 72 2.05 2.17 -8.48
N SER A 73 0.96 1.95 -9.20
CA SER A 73 -0.06 2.97 -9.48
C SER A 73 -1.22 2.80 -8.51
N ILE A 74 -1.42 3.77 -7.62
CA ILE A 74 -2.53 3.79 -6.66
C ILE A 74 -3.75 4.42 -7.32
N ASP A 75 -4.85 3.67 -7.44
CA ASP A 75 -6.10 4.11 -8.06
C ASP A 75 -6.98 4.88 -7.07
N LEU A 76 -6.45 6.02 -6.62
CA LEU A 76 -7.14 6.98 -5.75
C LEU A 76 -7.13 8.37 -6.40
N PRO A 77 -8.00 9.29 -5.97
CA PRO A 77 -7.91 10.69 -6.36
C PRO A 77 -6.53 11.27 -5.99
N ALA A 78 -5.98 12.15 -6.83
CA ALA A 78 -4.67 12.78 -6.57
C ALA A 78 -4.64 13.56 -5.24
N LEU A 79 -5.77 14.09 -4.79
CA LEU A 79 -5.91 14.78 -3.50
C LEU A 79 -5.81 13.82 -2.30
N ASP A 80 -6.15 12.55 -2.49
CA ASP A 80 -6.02 11.49 -1.48
C ASP A 80 -4.65 10.78 -1.59
N GLY A 81 -3.77 11.26 -2.49
CA GLY A 81 -2.46 10.70 -2.73
C GLY A 81 -2.42 9.58 -3.78
N GLY A 82 -3.43 9.46 -4.65
CA GLY A 82 -3.32 8.57 -5.80
C GLY A 82 -2.31 9.05 -6.85
N GLY A 83 -1.80 8.11 -7.64
CA GLY A 83 -0.76 8.37 -8.64
C GLY A 83 0.27 7.25 -8.75
N ASP A 84 1.37 7.56 -9.43
CA ASP A 84 2.44 6.62 -9.72
C ASP A 84 3.58 6.71 -8.70
N TYR A 85 3.98 5.55 -8.19
CA TYR A 85 4.99 5.40 -7.16
C TYR A 85 6.02 4.36 -7.57
N ASP A 86 7.27 4.55 -7.15
CA ASP A 86 8.28 3.48 -7.17
C ASP A 86 8.23 2.73 -5.83
N LEU A 87 8.26 1.40 -5.88
CA LEU A 87 8.42 0.55 -4.70
C LEU A 87 9.85 0.67 -4.16
N VAL A 88 10.02 1.25 -2.98
CA VAL A 88 11.34 1.43 -2.36
C VAL A 88 11.72 0.24 -1.52
N GLN A 89 10.79 -0.28 -0.71
CA GLN A 89 11.06 -1.35 0.24
C GLN A 89 9.80 -2.12 0.60
N LEU A 90 9.97 -3.37 0.99
CA LEU A 90 8.93 -4.20 1.60
C LEU A 90 9.24 -4.41 3.08
N GLU A 91 8.27 -4.11 3.94
CA GLU A 91 8.36 -4.30 5.39
C GLU A 91 7.27 -5.26 5.88
N PRO A 92 7.62 -6.52 6.22
CA PRO A 92 6.67 -7.45 6.83
C PRO A 92 6.34 -7.01 8.26
N SER A 93 5.06 -6.76 8.56
CA SER A 93 4.59 -6.31 9.89
C SER A 93 4.40 -7.46 10.88
N GLY A 94 4.35 -8.71 10.40
CA GLY A 94 4.22 -9.91 11.24
C GLY A 94 2.79 -10.26 11.64
N ASP A 95 1.82 -9.48 11.20
CA ASP A 95 0.37 -9.69 11.37
C ASP A 95 -0.29 -10.31 10.12
N GLY A 96 0.50 -10.73 9.13
CA GLY A 96 0.01 -11.25 7.85
C GLY A 96 -0.08 -10.19 6.75
N LEU A 97 0.31 -8.95 7.05
CA LEU A 97 0.45 -7.86 6.09
C LEU A 97 1.92 -7.55 5.79
N VAL A 98 2.11 -6.84 4.68
CA VAL A 98 3.39 -6.29 4.23
C VAL A 98 3.15 -4.84 3.84
N ALA A 99 3.87 -3.94 4.48
CA ALA A 99 3.88 -2.53 4.10
C ALA A 99 4.85 -2.34 2.93
N LEU A 100 4.30 -1.89 1.80
CA LEU A 100 5.09 -1.39 0.67
C LEU A 100 5.42 0.07 0.95
N ILE A 101 6.71 0.38 1.09
CA ILE A 101 7.19 1.75 1.22
C ILE A 101 7.35 2.32 -0.18
N LEU A 102 6.62 3.40 -0.44
CA LEU A 102 6.48 3.98 -1.76
C LEU A 102 7.15 5.35 -1.84
N ARG A 103 7.65 5.68 -3.03
CA ARG A 103 8.15 7.03 -3.35
C ARG A 103 7.45 7.55 -4.59
N MET A 104 6.86 8.75 -4.48
CA MET A 104 6.17 9.37 -5.61
C MET A 104 7.14 9.55 -6.79
N ARG A 105 6.72 9.10 -7.96
CA ARG A 105 7.51 9.23 -9.19
C ARG A 105 7.26 10.62 -9.78
N ALA A 106 8.35 11.34 -10.07
CA ALA A 106 8.34 12.70 -10.61
C ALA A 106 8.32 12.71 -12.15
#